data_AF-A0A2H1HWX7-F1
#
_entry.id   AF-A0A2H1HWX7-F1
#
_cell.length_a   1.000
_cell.length_b   1.000
_cell.length_c   1.000
_cell.angle_alpha   90.00
_cell.angle_beta   90.00
_cell.angle_gamma   90.00
#
_symmetry.space_group_name_H-M   'P 1'
#
loop_
_entity.id
_entity.type
_entity.pdbx_description
1 polymer ?
#
loop_
_entity_poly.entity_id
_entity_poly.type
_entity_poly.pdbx_seq_one_letter_code
_entity_poly.pdbx_strand_id
1 'polypeptide(L)'
;MTNPLTPQFTVRTETSGDIDAIHASGYGIEGLSFVGVLDGEAIAHAMLSRCFVGEAPGVCLAPCSVWPEHQRTAAGTPVIEALLA
;
A
#
# COMPACT_ATOMS: atom_id res chain seq x y z
N MET A 1 10.46 -21.83 27.39
CA MET A 1 10.74 -21.80 25.93
C MET A 1 9.60 -21.07 25.26
N THR A 2 9.68 -19.74 25.18
CA THR A 2 8.77 -18.95 24.34
C THR A 2 9.26 -19.09 22.90
N ASN A 3 8.43 -19.68 22.04
CA ASN A 3 8.66 -19.68 20.60
C ASN A 3 8.75 -18.21 20.15
N PRO A 4 9.86 -17.74 19.52
CA PRO A 4 9.83 -16.42 18.93
C PRO A 4 8.79 -16.46 17.81
N LEU A 5 7.70 -15.71 17.97
CA LEU A 5 6.71 -15.56 16.91
C LEU A 5 7.44 -15.01 15.69
N THR A 6 7.41 -15.76 14.59
CA THR A 6 7.98 -15.30 13.32
C THR A 6 7.16 -14.10 12.86
N PRO A 7 7.79 -13.00 12.44
CA PRO A 7 7.07 -11.83 11.96
C PRO A 7 6.10 -12.24 10.85
N GLN A 8 4.84 -11.86 10.99
CA GLN A 8 3.78 -12.22 10.05
C GLN A 8 3.49 -11.06 9.12
N PHE A 9 3.84 -11.20 7.85
CA PHE A 9 3.49 -10.26 6.80
C PHE A 9 2.25 -10.71 6.04
N THR A 10 1.29 -9.80 5.86
CA THR A 10 0.06 -10.03 5.09
C THR A 10 -0.25 -8.83 4.20
N VAL A 11 -1.01 -9.06 3.12
CA VAL A 11 -1.50 -8.00 2.23
C VAL A 11 -3.01 -8.00 2.25
N ARG A 12 -3.61 -6.82 2.34
CA ARG A 12 -5.06 -6.63 2.33
C ARG A 12 -5.44 -5.30 1.68
N THR A 13 -6.71 -5.16 1.33
CA THR A 13 -7.29 -3.83 1.07
C THR A 13 -7.09 -2.95 2.30
N GLU A 14 -6.93 -1.67 2.05
CA GLU A 14 -6.93 -0.64 3.08
C GLU A 14 -8.21 -0.68 3.94
N THR A 15 -8.11 -0.10 5.13
CA THR A 15 -9.26 0.18 5.98
C THR A 15 -9.14 1.58 6.55
N SER A 16 -10.24 2.12 7.08
CA SER A 16 -10.25 3.42 7.73
C SER A 16 -9.18 3.50 8.82
N GLY A 17 -8.32 4.51 8.76
CA GLY A 17 -7.21 4.74 9.68
C GLY A 17 -5.83 4.35 9.13
N ASP A 18 -5.72 3.47 8.13
CA ASP A 18 -4.42 2.99 7.64
C ASP A 18 -3.64 4.11 6.91
N ILE A 19 -4.32 4.83 6.03
CA ILE A 19 -3.72 5.82 5.11
C ILE A 19 -4.60 7.07 4.95
N ASP A 20 -5.31 7.46 6.01
CA ASP A 20 -6.28 8.58 5.97
C ASP A 20 -5.66 9.89 5.45
N ALA A 21 -4.43 10.19 5.88
CA ALA A 21 -3.71 11.38 5.45
C ALA A 21 -3.44 11.40 3.93
N ILE A 22 -3.33 10.23 3.30
CA ILE A 22 -3.12 10.09 1.86
C ILE A 22 -4.44 10.28 1.11
N HIS A 23 -5.54 9.75 1.63
CA HIS A 23 -6.88 9.94 1.04
C HIS A 23 -7.32 11.41 1.02
N ALA A 24 -6.82 12.23 1.95
CA ALA A 24 -7.08 13.68 1.95
C ALA A 24 -6.65 14.38 0.65
N SER A 25 -5.81 13.77 -0.20
CA SER A 25 -5.44 14.30 -1.51
C SER A 25 -6.57 14.30 -2.54
N GLY A 26 -7.61 13.46 -2.38
CA GLY A 26 -8.77 13.41 -3.27
C GLY A 26 -8.55 12.77 -4.65
N TYR A 27 -7.34 12.34 -4.99
CA TYR A 27 -7.03 11.75 -6.32
C TYR A 27 -7.11 10.21 -6.36
N GLY A 28 -7.31 9.56 -5.22
CA GLY A 28 -7.43 8.11 -5.11
C GLY A 28 -8.69 7.54 -5.75
N ILE A 29 -8.58 6.35 -6.31
CA ILE A 29 -9.72 5.57 -6.80
C ILE A 29 -10.18 4.65 -5.67
N GLU A 30 -11.44 4.78 -5.29
CA GLU A 30 -12.06 3.97 -4.23
C GLU A 30 -11.90 2.46 -4.52
N GLY A 31 -11.52 1.70 -3.49
CA GLY A 31 -11.30 0.26 -3.59
C GLY A 31 -10.02 -0.17 -4.30
N LEU A 32 -9.18 0.77 -4.77
CA LEU A 32 -7.89 0.49 -5.40
C LEU A 32 -6.72 0.97 -4.54
N SER A 33 -6.80 0.67 -3.24
CA SER A 33 -5.78 0.93 -2.23
C SER A 33 -5.51 -0.34 -1.42
N PHE A 34 -4.24 -0.69 -1.26
CA PHE A 34 -3.80 -1.89 -0.54
C PHE A 34 -2.69 -1.54 0.45
N VAL A 35 -2.62 -2.31 1.53
CA VAL A 35 -1.59 -2.19 2.57
C VAL A 35 -0.90 -3.53 2.83
N GLY A 36 0.41 -3.44 3.07
CA GLY A 36 1.23 -4.52 3.62
C GLY A 36 1.30 -4.37 5.14
N VAL A 37 0.87 -5.40 5.85
CA VAL A 37 0.74 -5.42 7.31
C VAL A 37 1.78 -6.36 7.89
N LEU A 38 2.66 -5.84 8.74
CA LEU A 38 3.63 -6.60 9.50
C LEU A 38 3.23 -6.57 10.98
N ASP A 39 2.99 -7.74 11.57
CA ASP A 39 2.66 -7.88 12.99
C ASP A 39 1.49 -6.98 13.46
N GLY A 40 0.51 -6.77 12.56
CA GLY A 40 -0.69 -5.97 12.82
C GLY A 40 -0.57 -4.49 12.40
N GLU A 41 0.59 -4.04 11.96
CA GLU A 41 0.85 -2.65 11.59
C GLU A 41 1.03 -2.46 10.08
N ALA A 42 0.37 -1.45 9.50
CA ALA A 42 0.49 -1.13 8.08
C ALA A 42 1.82 -0.42 7.80
N ILE A 43 2.81 -1.17 7.32
CA ILE A 43 4.17 -0.67 7.05
C ILE A 43 4.42 -0.30 5.58
N ALA A 44 3.51 -0.70 4.69
CA ALA A 44 3.60 -0.47 3.24
C ALA A 44 2.22 -0.17 2.66
N HIS A 45 2.15 0.65 1.61
CA HIS A 45 0.93 0.89 0.86
C HIS A 45 1.18 1.05 -0.63
N ALA A 46 0.14 0.75 -1.43
CA ALA A 46 0.06 1.12 -2.84
C ALA A 46 -1.38 1.52 -3.18
N MET A 47 -1.53 2.56 -4.01
CA MET A 47 -2.82 3.07 -4.46
C MET A 47 -2.79 3.32 -5.97
N LEU A 48 -3.93 3.12 -6.65
CA LEU A 48 -4.17 3.67 -7.97
C LEU A 48 -4.91 5.02 -7.86
N SER A 49 -4.29 6.06 -8.41
CA SER A 49 -4.87 7.40 -8.54
C SER A 49 -5.19 7.72 -9.99
N ARG A 50 -6.20 8.56 -10.21
CA ARG A 50 -6.50 9.09 -11.55
C ARG A 50 -5.39 10.06 -11.95
N CYS A 51 -4.95 9.96 -13.19
CA CYS A 51 -4.02 10.93 -13.75
C CYS A 51 -4.24 11.13 -15.25
N PHE A 52 -3.47 12.04 -15.84
CA PHE A 52 -3.47 12.29 -17.27
C PHE A 52 -2.03 12.22 -17.81
N VAL A 53 -1.87 11.62 -18.99
CA VAL A 53 -0.61 11.62 -19.74
C VAL A 53 -0.83 12.49 -20.98
N GLY A 54 -0.42 13.76 -20.89
CA GLY A 54 -0.91 14.79 -21.80
C GLY A 54 -2.42 14.95 -21.63
N GLU A 55 -3.18 14.77 -22.71
CA GLU A 55 -4.65 14.83 -22.69
C GLU A 55 -5.32 13.46 -22.48
N ALA A 56 -4.55 12.37 -22.47
CA ALA A 56 -5.09 11.02 -22.35
C ALA A 56 -5.36 10.66 -20.88
N PRO A 57 -6.55 10.15 -20.52
CA PRO A 57 -6.82 9.66 -19.17
C PRO A 57 -6.00 8.40 -18.87
N GLY A 58 -5.50 8.29 -17.64
CA GLY A 58 -4.71 7.15 -17.19
C GLY A 58 -4.84 6.90 -15.68
N VAL A 59 -4.10 5.91 -15.22
CA VAL A 59 -3.94 5.60 -13.80
C VAL A 59 -2.46 5.65 -13.43
N CYS A 60 -2.20 6.15 -12.23
CA CYS A 60 -0.88 6.25 -11.67
C CYS A 60 -0.80 5.34 -10.44
N LEU A 61 0.26 4.54 -10.35
CA LEU A 61 0.59 3.78 -9.14
C LEU A 61 1.19 4.74 -8.12
N ALA A 62 0.33 5.56 -7.52
CA ALA A 62 0.74 6.60 -6.59
C ALA A 62 -0.40 7.03 -5.66
N PRO A 63 -0.10 7.34 -4.38
CA PRO A 63 1.22 7.15 -3.79
C PRO A 63 1.46 5.66 -3.46
N CYS A 64 2.74 5.33 -3.31
CA CYS A 64 3.19 4.07 -2.76
C CYS A 64 4.36 4.35 -1.83
N SER A 65 4.39 3.71 -0.66
CA SER A 65 5.52 3.85 0.26
C SER A 65 5.72 2.60 1.09
N VAL A 66 6.94 2.49 1.63
CA VAL A 66 7.32 1.53 2.66
C VAL A 66 8.04 2.33 3.74
N TRP A 67 7.75 2.05 4.99
CA TRP A 67 8.45 2.63 6.13
C TRP A 67 9.98 2.49 5.99
N PRO A 68 10.77 3.53 6.29
CA PRO A 68 12.22 3.52 6.09
C PRO A 68 12.95 2.28 6.62
N GLU A 69 12.59 1.83 7.82
CA GLU A 69 13.13 0.65 8.51
C GLU A 69 12.83 -0.68 7.79
N HIS A 70 11.80 -0.71 6.95
CA HIS A 70 11.38 -1.89 6.19
C HIS A 70 11.73 -1.80 4.70
N GLN A 71 12.43 -0.75 4.26
CA GLN A 71 12.88 -0.64 2.87
C GLN A 71 13.96 -1.68 2.53
N ARG A 72 14.14 -1.95 1.23
CA ARG A 72 15.07 -2.97 0.71
C ARG A 72 14.80 -4.41 1.16
N THR A 73 13.65 -4.68 1.77
CA THR A 73 13.18 -6.03 2.15
C THR A 73 12.17 -6.61 1.15
N ALA A 74 11.89 -5.89 0.06
CA ALA A 74 10.81 -6.19 -0.90
C ALA A 74 9.38 -6.11 -0.31
N ALA A 75 9.16 -5.48 0.85
CA ALA A 75 7.83 -5.33 1.45
C ALA A 75 6.78 -4.63 0.54
N GLY A 76 7.20 -3.79 -0.41
CA GLY A 76 6.29 -3.13 -1.36
C GLY A 76 5.83 -4.01 -2.52
N THR A 77 6.65 -4.97 -2.95
CA THR A 77 6.36 -5.84 -4.10
C THR A 77 5.03 -6.59 -3.97
N PRO A 78 4.77 -7.35 -2.89
CA PRO A 78 3.52 -8.12 -2.79
C PRO A 78 2.28 -7.22 -2.69
N VAL A 79 2.42 -5.97 -2.21
CA VAL A 79 1.32 -5.00 -2.16
C VAL A 79 0.97 -4.50 -3.56
N ILE A 80 1.98 -4.19 -4.38
CA ILE A 80 1.80 -3.78 -5.78
C ILE A 80 1.24 -4.94 -6.60
N GLU A 81 1.76 -6.16 -6.42
CA GLU A 81 1.26 -7.34 -7.12
C GLU A 81 -0.22 -7.62 -6.78
N ALA A 82 -0.60 -7.53 -5.50
CA ALA A 82 -2.00 -7.69 -5.10
C ALA A 82 -2.92 -6.61 -5.68
N LEU A 83 -2.45 -5.37 -5.79
CA LEU A 83 -3.20 -4.26 -6.36
C LEU A 83 -3.44 -4.41 -7.88
N LEU A 84 -2.53 -5.10 -8.60
CA LEU A 84 -2.57 -5.24 -10.06
C LEU A 84 -3.15 -6.58 -10.54
N ALA A 85 -3.49 -7.49 -9.62
CA ALA A 85 -4.08 -8.80 -9.90
C ALA A 85 -5.59 -8.70 -10.21
#